data_AF-A0A963VZL5-F1
#
_entry.id   AF-A0A963VZL5-F1
#
_cell.length_a   1.000
_cell.length_b   1.000
_cell.length_c   1.000
_cell.angle_alpha   90.00
_cell.angle_beta   90.00
_cell.angle_gamma   90.00
#
_symmetry.space_group_name_H-M   'P 1'
#
loop_
_entity.id
_entity.type
_entity.pdbx_description
1 polymer ?
#
loop_
_entity_poly.entity_id
_entity_poly.type
_entity_poly.pdbx_seq_one_letter_code
_entity_poly.pdbx_strand_id
1 'polypeptide(L)'
;MPQRSKGARLYLRKRAGREPVYVILDGAKEVGTGCGPGDVAAANEALRDYLARTFRPDTGQRDLAQITVAEVLTLYAQEVAAHRKSAGMIGYNMKALLPFWGGKSLADVKGSTCRKYVEFRSDSGSSRRPVKPAASRRELKTLSAAINHWHRESPALCRKRTKTP
;
A
#
# COMPACT_ATOMS: atom_id res chain seq x y z
N MET A 1 4.57 -17.37 -23.27
CA MET A 1 5.08 -16.17 -22.58
C MET A 1 4.02 -15.07 -22.72
N PRO A 2 3.37 -14.60 -21.64
CA PRO A 2 2.42 -13.49 -21.75
C PRO A 2 3.18 -12.21 -22.13
N GLN A 3 2.87 -11.61 -23.27
CA GLN A 3 3.47 -10.34 -23.69
C GLN A 3 3.08 -9.24 -22.70
N ARG A 4 4.07 -8.46 -22.24
CA ARG A 4 3.82 -7.22 -21.50
C ARG A 4 2.91 -6.31 -22.34
N SER A 5 1.80 -5.86 -21.76
CA SER A 5 0.88 -4.93 -22.41
C SER A 5 1.58 -3.59 -22.68
N LYS A 6 1.46 -3.07 -23.90
CA LYS A 6 2.12 -1.81 -24.33
C LYS A 6 1.46 -0.53 -23.78
N GLY A 7 0.40 -0.67 -22.97
CA GLY A 7 -0.39 0.45 -22.44
C GLY A 7 -1.22 1.17 -23.51
N ALA A 8 -1.99 2.16 -23.08
CA ALA A 8 -2.74 3.05 -23.97
C ALA A 8 -1.78 3.95 -24.74
N ARG A 9 -1.86 3.91 -26.07
CA ARG A 9 -0.95 4.66 -26.96
C ARG A 9 -1.65 5.18 -28.20
N LEU A 10 -1.13 6.28 -28.74
CA LEU A 10 -1.55 6.82 -30.03
C LEU A 10 -1.01 5.95 -31.17
N TYR A 11 -1.84 5.68 -32.17
CA TYR A 11 -1.46 4.95 -33.38
C TYR A 11 -2.11 5.59 -34.60
N LEU A 12 -1.33 5.90 -35.64
CA LEU A 12 -1.87 6.42 -36.89
C LEU A 12 -2.33 5.25 -37.77
N ARG A 13 -3.63 5.07 -37.93
CA ARG A 13 -4.19 3.98 -38.72
C ARG A 13 -4.42 4.42 -40.15
N LYS A 14 -3.78 3.73 -41.09
CA LYS A 14 -3.97 3.89 -42.53
C LYS A 14 -4.94 2.83 -43.03
N ARG A 15 -5.98 3.21 -43.78
CA ARG A 15 -6.92 2.28 -44.45
C ARG A 15 -6.99 2.62 -45.93
N ALA A 16 -7.07 1.61 -46.79
CA ALA A 16 -7.19 1.82 -48.24
C ALA A 16 -8.46 2.63 -48.54
N GLY A 17 -8.31 3.75 -49.26
CA GLY A 17 -9.42 4.62 -49.65
C GLY A 17 -9.95 5.57 -48.57
N ARG A 18 -9.26 5.74 -47.43
CA ARG A 18 -9.60 6.74 -46.40
C ARG A 18 -8.36 7.49 -45.92
N GLU A 19 -8.56 8.76 -45.57
CA GLU A 19 -7.54 9.56 -44.90
C GLU A 19 -7.08 8.86 -43.60
N PRO A 20 -5.78 8.90 -43.28
CA PRO A 20 -5.26 8.24 -42.10
C PRO A 20 -5.73 8.98 -40.83
N VAL A 21 -6.16 8.23 -39.81
CA VAL A 21 -6.74 8.81 -38.58
C VAL A 21 -6.00 8.29 -37.37
N TYR A 22 -5.79 9.16 -36.38
CA TYR A 22 -5.25 8.77 -35.09
C TYR A 22 -6.27 7.95 -34.29
N VAL A 23 -5.81 6.85 -33.73
CA VAL A 23 -6.59 5.97 -32.85
C VAL A 23 -5.80 5.70 -31.58
N ILE A 24 -6.50 5.58 -30.45
CA ILE A 24 -5.93 5.18 -29.16
C ILE A 24 -6.08 3.67 -29.05
N LEU A 25 -4.96 2.97 -28.96
CA LEU A 25 -4.91 1.52 -28.73
C LEU A 25 -4.63 1.26 -27.27
N ASP A 26 -5.55 0.59 -26.59
CA ASP A 26 -5.45 0.18 -25.19
C ASP A 26 -5.72 -1.33 -25.06
N GLY A 27 -4.67 -2.12 -25.27
CA GLY A 27 -4.76 -3.58 -25.33
C GLY A 27 -5.62 -4.06 -26.50
N ALA A 28 -6.77 -4.65 -26.20
CA ALA A 28 -7.76 -5.11 -27.19
C ALA A 28 -8.77 -4.03 -27.59
N LYS A 29 -8.76 -2.87 -26.92
CA LYS A 29 -9.67 -1.76 -27.21
C LYS A 29 -9.02 -0.78 -28.17
N GLU A 30 -9.82 -0.30 -29.12
CA GLU A 30 -9.44 0.75 -30.06
C GLU A 30 -10.49 1.85 -30.00
N VAL A 31 -10.04 3.09 -29.75
CA VAL A 31 -10.90 4.28 -29.69
C VAL A 31 -10.43 5.26 -30.76
N GLY A 32 -11.33 5.62 -31.69
CA GLY A 32 -11.01 6.61 -32.72
C GLY A 32 -11.01 8.02 -32.15
N THR A 33 -9.95 8.80 -32.37
CA THR A 33 -9.91 10.21 -31.96
C THR A 33 -10.53 11.14 -32.99
N GLY A 34 -10.70 10.68 -34.24
CA GLY A 34 -11.23 11.49 -35.35
C GLY A 34 -10.24 12.51 -35.91
N CYS A 35 -9.02 12.58 -35.36
CA CYS A 35 -7.98 13.52 -35.77
C CYS A 35 -7.18 12.98 -36.96
N GLY A 36 -6.98 13.80 -37.98
CA GLY A 36 -6.13 13.49 -39.14
C GLY A 36 -4.64 13.57 -38.82
N PRO A 37 -3.76 13.27 -39.79
CA PRO A 37 -2.30 13.24 -39.57
C PRO A 37 -1.71 14.63 -39.24
N GLY A 38 -2.38 15.71 -39.64
CA GLY A 38 -2.01 17.10 -39.34
C GLY A 38 -2.36 17.56 -37.92
N ASP A 39 -3.28 16.87 -37.24
CA ASP A 39 -3.84 17.30 -35.95
C ASP A 39 -3.25 16.50 -34.78
N VAL A 40 -1.92 16.36 -34.74
CA VAL A 40 -1.18 15.62 -33.70
C VAL A 40 -1.49 16.18 -32.30
N ALA A 41 -1.64 17.51 -32.19
CA ALA A 41 -1.95 18.17 -30.93
C ALA A 41 -3.33 17.74 -30.38
N ALA A 42 -4.37 17.77 -31.21
CA ALA A 42 -5.71 17.33 -30.84
C ALA A 42 -5.74 15.81 -30.54
N ALA A 43 -4.96 15.02 -31.25
CA ALA A 43 -4.82 13.59 -31.00
C ALA A 43 -4.17 13.29 -29.62
N ASN A 44 -3.17 14.07 -29.23
CA ASN A 44 -2.55 13.97 -27.91
C ASN A 44 -3.49 14.44 -26.79
N GLU A 45 -4.28 15.49 -27.03
CA GLU A 45 -5.31 15.94 -26.09
C GLU A 45 -6.37 14.86 -25.86
N ALA A 46 -6.87 14.24 -26.94
CA ALA A 46 -7.78 13.11 -26.86
C ALA A 46 -7.18 11.91 -26.11
N LEU A 47 -5.88 11.62 -26.29
CA LEU A 47 -5.18 10.60 -25.51
C LEU A 47 -5.11 10.98 -24.04
N ARG A 48 -4.83 12.25 -23.73
CA ARG A 48 -4.77 12.75 -22.34
C ARG A 48 -6.12 12.62 -21.66
N ASP A 49 -7.21 12.95 -22.35
CA ASP A 49 -8.58 12.81 -21.84
C ASP A 49 -8.99 11.35 -21.67
N TYR A 50 -8.60 10.49 -22.63
CA TYR A 50 -8.80 9.04 -22.52
C TYR A 50 -8.06 8.47 -21.31
N LEU A 51 -6.81 8.86 -21.13
CA LEU A 51 -6.01 8.48 -19.96
C LEU A 51 -6.66 9.02 -18.70
N ALA A 52 -7.07 10.29 -18.62
CA ALA A 52 -7.71 10.84 -17.43
C ALA A 52 -9.03 10.11 -17.06
N ARG A 53 -9.80 9.66 -18.05
CA ARG A 53 -11.04 8.89 -17.85
C ARG A 53 -10.79 7.43 -17.45
N THR A 54 -9.78 6.81 -18.05
CA THR A 54 -9.50 5.37 -17.90
C THR A 54 -8.57 5.10 -16.72
N PHE A 55 -7.68 6.03 -16.43
CA PHE A 55 -6.85 6.07 -15.25
C PHE A 55 -7.76 6.25 -14.05
N ARG A 56 -8.11 5.13 -13.41
CA ARG A 56 -8.53 5.18 -12.02
C ARG A 56 -7.28 5.49 -11.22
N PRO A 57 -7.16 6.68 -10.58
CA PRO A 57 -6.16 6.84 -9.55
C PRO A 57 -6.39 5.71 -8.56
N ASP A 58 -5.35 4.97 -8.23
CA ASP A 58 -5.39 3.94 -7.21
C ASP A 58 -6.03 4.57 -5.97
N THR A 59 -7.27 4.19 -5.66
CA THR A 59 -8.14 4.95 -4.75
C THR A 59 -7.61 4.82 -3.34
N GLY A 60 -6.60 5.58 -2.96
CA GLY A 60 -6.13 5.77 -1.58
C GLY A 60 -5.81 4.49 -0.79
N GLN A 61 -5.73 3.32 -1.43
CA GLN A 61 -5.27 2.10 -0.79
C GLN A 61 -3.76 2.13 -0.84
N ARG A 62 -3.14 2.79 0.14
CA ARG A 62 -1.73 2.55 0.41
C ARG A 62 -1.57 1.05 0.60
N ASP A 63 -0.78 0.42 -0.26
CA ASP A 63 -0.42 -0.98 -0.10
C ASP A 63 0.17 -1.16 1.31
N LEU A 64 -0.16 -2.26 1.97
CA LEU A 64 0.36 -2.59 3.30
C LEU A 64 1.89 -2.67 3.30
N ALA A 65 2.50 -2.88 2.13
CA ALA A 65 3.95 -2.84 1.92
C ALA A 65 4.55 -1.42 2.04
N GLN A 66 3.75 -0.36 1.83
CA GLN A 66 4.20 1.04 1.88
C GLN A 66 4.02 1.66 3.27
N ILE A 67 3.23 1.03 4.14
CA ILE A 67 2.99 1.53 5.50
C ILE A 67 3.96 0.84 6.45
N THR A 68 4.84 1.62 7.06
CA THR A 68 5.83 1.08 8.00
C THR A 68 5.18 0.82 9.36
N VAL A 69 5.68 -0.19 10.07
CA VAL A 69 5.25 -0.44 11.44
C VAL A 69 5.63 0.74 12.36
N ALA A 70 6.73 1.44 12.07
CA ALA A 70 7.15 2.63 12.80
C ALA A 70 6.13 3.77 12.71
N GLU A 71 5.58 4.05 11.53
CA GLU A 71 4.52 5.06 11.35
C GLU A 71 3.26 4.69 12.14
N VAL A 72 2.81 3.43 12.05
CA VAL A 72 1.62 2.94 12.76
C VAL A 72 1.78 3.04 14.27
N LEU A 73 2.95 2.68 14.78
CA LEU A 73 3.29 2.87 16.18
C LEU A 73 3.28 4.35 16.56
N THR A 74 3.89 5.22 15.75
CA THR A 74 3.95 6.67 16.02
C THR A 74 2.55 7.29 16.13
N LEU A 75 1.66 6.97 15.18
CA LEU A 75 0.26 7.39 15.20
C LEU A 75 -0.43 6.92 16.49
N TYR A 76 -0.25 5.65 16.86
CA TYR A 76 -0.83 5.10 18.07
C TYR A 76 -0.29 5.77 19.36
N ALA A 77 0.98 6.16 19.38
CA ALA A 77 1.53 6.91 20.50
C ALA A 77 0.87 8.29 20.65
N GLN A 78 0.70 9.00 19.53
CA GLN A 78 0.13 10.35 19.52
C GLN A 78 -1.36 10.35 19.88
N GLU A 79 -2.13 9.45 19.28
CA GLU A 79 -3.61 9.48 19.38
C GLU A 79 -4.16 8.66 20.54
N VAL A 80 -3.44 7.64 21.02
CA VAL A 80 -3.94 6.73 22.05
C VAL A 80 -3.06 6.76 23.29
N ALA A 81 -1.75 6.59 23.15
CA ALA A 81 -0.88 6.49 24.32
C ALA A 81 -0.87 7.79 25.14
N ALA A 82 -0.90 8.95 24.48
CA ALA A 82 -0.93 10.27 25.13
C ALA A 82 -2.14 10.46 26.07
N HIS A 83 -3.27 9.79 25.80
CA HIS A 83 -4.51 9.93 26.57
C HIS A 83 -4.76 8.76 27.54
N ARG A 84 -3.82 7.83 27.70
CA ARG A 84 -3.97 6.64 28.55
C ARG A 84 -3.09 6.71 29.79
N LYS A 85 -3.64 6.32 30.95
CA LYS A 85 -2.88 6.16 32.20
C LYS A 85 -1.69 5.19 32.08
N SER A 86 -1.73 4.29 31.10
CA SER A 86 -0.66 3.33 30.80
C SER A 86 0.38 3.82 29.79
N ALA A 87 0.46 5.13 29.52
CA ALA A 87 1.39 5.72 28.54
C ALA A 87 2.83 5.25 28.71
N GLY A 88 3.33 5.21 29.96
CA GLY A 88 4.69 4.76 30.26
C GLY A 88 4.96 3.31 29.84
N MET A 89 4.01 2.39 30.09
CA MET A 89 4.12 0.99 29.70
C MET A 89 4.00 0.82 28.18
N ILE A 90 3.12 1.58 27.53
CA ILE A 90 2.99 1.58 26.07
C ILE A 90 4.30 2.06 25.43
N GLY A 91 4.87 3.17 25.91
CA GLY A 91 6.15 3.68 25.43
C GLY A 91 7.31 2.70 25.62
N TYR A 92 7.35 2.00 26.76
CA TYR A 92 8.34 0.93 26.98
C TYR A 92 8.23 -0.19 25.94
N ASN A 93 7.02 -0.68 25.70
CA ASN A 93 6.75 -1.73 24.71
C ASN A 93 7.10 -1.27 23.29
N MET A 94 6.76 -0.04 22.92
CA MET A 94 7.07 0.53 21.60
C MET A 94 8.57 0.64 21.38
N LYS A 95 9.32 1.13 22.38
CA LYS A 95 10.78 1.15 22.34
C LYS A 95 11.38 -0.26 22.18
N ALA A 96 10.72 -1.30 22.66
CA ALA A 96 11.14 -2.69 22.48
C ALA A 96 10.77 -3.28 21.11
N LEU A 97 9.74 -2.76 20.46
CA LEU A 97 9.32 -3.19 19.13
C LEU A 97 10.19 -2.58 18.03
N LEU A 98 10.59 -1.30 18.17
CA LEU A 98 11.28 -0.55 17.12
C LEU A 98 12.56 -1.21 16.56
N PRO A 99 13.47 -1.81 17.35
CA PRO A 99 14.70 -2.40 16.81
C PRO A 99 14.48 -3.53 15.80
N PHE A 100 13.38 -4.29 15.93
CA PHE A 100 13.06 -5.40 15.04
C PHE A 100 12.02 -5.02 13.99
N TRP A 101 11.04 -4.19 14.36
CA TRP A 101 9.90 -3.85 13.51
C TRP A 101 10.07 -2.52 12.76
N GLY A 102 11.01 -1.66 13.15
CA GLY A 102 11.13 -0.31 12.61
C GLY A 102 11.36 -0.25 11.09
N GLY A 103 12.13 -1.19 10.54
CA GLY A 103 12.36 -1.32 9.09
C GLY A 103 11.36 -2.23 8.37
N LYS A 104 10.28 -2.66 9.02
CA LYS A 104 9.29 -3.59 8.45
C LYS A 104 7.99 -2.86 8.11
N SER A 105 7.31 -3.36 7.09
CA SER A 105 5.99 -2.89 6.68
C SER A 105 4.87 -3.68 7.38
N LEU A 106 3.62 -3.20 7.27
CA LEU A 106 2.45 -3.97 7.72
C LEU A 106 2.30 -5.30 6.97
N ALA A 107 2.73 -5.38 5.70
CA ALA A 107 2.73 -6.63 4.93
C ALA A 107 3.68 -7.70 5.51
N ASP A 108 4.69 -7.29 6.27
CA ASP A 108 5.64 -8.19 6.93
C ASP A 108 5.12 -8.76 8.25
N VAL A 109 3.99 -8.25 8.76
CA VAL A 109 3.37 -8.70 10.00
C VAL A 109 2.64 -10.03 9.76
N LYS A 110 3.41 -11.12 9.84
CA LYS A 110 2.93 -12.50 9.71
C LYS A 110 3.16 -13.27 11.02
N GLY A 111 2.42 -14.35 11.22
CA GLY A 111 2.61 -15.23 12.39
C GLY A 111 4.04 -15.76 12.52
N SER A 112 4.72 -16.01 11.39
CA SER A 112 6.15 -16.38 11.36
C SER A 112 7.05 -15.24 11.85
N THR A 113 6.80 -14.00 11.42
CA THR A 113 7.54 -12.82 11.85
C THR A 113 7.34 -12.53 13.34
N CYS A 114 6.13 -12.76 13.87
CA CYS A 114 5.85 -12.65 15.30
C CYS A 114 6.64 -13.68 16.14
N ARG A 115 6.78 -14.92 15.67
CA ARG A 115 7.62 -15.93 16.33
C ARG A 115 9.10 -15.54 16.32
N LYS A 116 9.60 -15.08 15.17
CA LYS A 116 10.96 -14.53 15.03
C LYS A 116 11.21 -13.35 15.97
N TYR A 117 10.21 -12.50 16.20
CA TYR A 117 10.32 -11.42 17.18
C TYR A 117 10.49 -11.95 18.61
N VAL A 118 9.73 -12.98 19.00
CA VAL A 118 9.86 -13.59 20.33
C VAL A 118 11.23 -14.22 20.51
N GLU A 119 11.75 -14.90 19.49
CA GLU A 119 13.11 -15.44 19.47
C GLU A 119 14.15 -14.31 19.61
N PHE A 120 14.04 -13.26 18.79
CA PHE A 120 14.92 -12.07 18.84
C PHE A 120 14.95 -11.41 20.22
N ARG A 121 13.82 -11.39 20.95
CA ARG A 121 13.73 -10.82 22.31
C ARG A 121 14.21 -11.77 23.40
N SER A 122 14.19 -13.08 23.13
CA SER A 122 14.65 -14.12 24.05
C SER A 122 16.15 -14.38 23.90
N ASP A 123 16.74 -13.99 22.77
CA ASP A 123 18.17 -14.08 22.51
C ASP A 123 18.96 -12.95 23.20
N SER A 124 20.13 -13.30 23.72
CA SER A 124 21.14 -12.40 24.28
C SER A 124 21.79 -11.50 23.24
N GLY A 125 21.66 -11.81 21.95
CA GLY A 125 22.13 -10.97 20.84
C GLY A 125 21.28 -9.73 20.53
N SER A 126 20.10 -9.59 21.13
CA SER A 126 19.34 -8.33 21.09
C SER A 126 20.14 -7.26 21.85
N SER A 127 20.09 -5.99 21.40
CA SER A 127 20.74 -4.85 22.09
C SER A 127 20.22 -4.58 23.53
N ARG A 128 19.39 -5.47 24.05
CA ARG A 128 18.81 -5.47 25.39
C ARG A 128 18.89 -6.85 26.01
N ARG A 129 18.87 -6.86 27.36
CA ARG A 129 18.76 -8.08 28.18
C ARG A 129 17.64 -9.00 27.64
N PRO A 130 17.91 -10.32 27.54
CA PRO A 130 16.91 -11.33 27.22
C PRO A 130 15.66 -11.18 28.08
N VAL A 131 14.50 -11.27 27.45
CA VAL A 131 13.22 -11.16 28.15
C VAL A 131 12.45 -12.48 28.05
N LYS A 132 11.70 -12.81 29.10
CA LYS A 132 10.82 -13.97 29.10
C LYS A 132 9.82 -13.87 27.93
N PRO A 133 9.48 -14.98 27.26
CA PRO A 133 8.51 -14.98 26.15
C PRO A 133 7.17 -14.32 26.48
N ALA A 134 6.74 -14.38 27.76
CA ALA A 134 5.53 -13.73 28.23
C ALA A 134 5.57 -12.19 28.07
N ALA A 135 6.72 -11.56 28.23
CA ALA A 135 6.87 -10.11 28.04
C ALA A 135 6.82 -9.76 26.54
N SER A 136 7.49 -10.53 25.69
CA SER A 136 7.42 -10.36 24.22
C SER A 136 5.99 -10.49 23.69
N ARG A 137 5.17 -11.37 24.29
CA ARG A 137 3.74 -11.46 23.98
C ARG A 137 2.97 -10.20 24.38
N ARG A 138 3.31 -9.55 25.50
CA ARG A 138 2.71 -8.27 25.91
C ARG A 138 3.10 -7.14 24.95
N GLU A 139 4.35 -7.11 24.51
CA GLU A 139 4.83 -6.17 23.48
C GLU A 139 4.04 -6.35 22.16
N LEU A 140 3.87 -7.60 21.71
CA LEU A 140 3.07 -7.92 20.51
C LEU A 140 1.58 -7.54 20.66
N LYS A 141 1.01 -7.59 21.87
CA LYS A 141 -0.35 -7.07 22.12
C LYS A 141 -0.44 -5.57 21.88
N THR A 142 0.59 -4.80 22.27
CA THR A 142 0.66 -3.36 21.96
C THR A 142 0.73 -3.12 20.46
N LEU A 143 1.54 -3.90 19.74
CA LEU A 143 1.61 -3.82 18.27
C LEU A 143 0.24 -4.12 17.62
N SER A 144 -0.43 -5.18 18.05
CA SER A 144 -1.78 -5.52 17.56
C SER A 144 -2.79 -4.40 17.83
N ALA A 145 -2.74 -3.78 19.01
CA ALA A 145 -3.61 -2.65 19.35
C ALA A 145 -3.35 -1.43 18.45
N ALA A 146 -2.08 -1.14 18.13
CA ALA A 146 -1.71 -0.07 17.21
C ALA A 146 -2.22 -0.32 15.79
N ILE A 147 -2.05 -1.54 15.28
CA ILE A 147 -2.56 -1.95 13.96
C ILE A 147 -4.09 -1.84 13.91
N ASN A 148 -4.78 -2.30 14.96
CA ASN A 148 -6.24 -2.21 15.04
C ASN A 148 -6.75 -0.77 15.17
N HIS A 149 -5.98 0.13 15.78
CA HIS A 149 -6.28 1.56 15.83
C HIS A 149 -6.15 2.17 14.44
N TRP A 150 -4.99 1.98 13.80
CA TRP A 150 -4.74 2.45 12.45
C TRP A 150 -5.77 1.94 11.42
N HIS A 151 -6.19 0.68 11.51
CA HIS A 151 -7.25 0.13 10.64
C HIS A 151 -8.62 0.78 10.84
N ARG A 152 -8.94 1.25 12.06
CA ARG A 152 -10.20 1.96 12.34
C ARG A 152 -10.16 3.39 11.81
N GLU A 153 -9.03 4.05 11.97
CA GLU A 153 -8.79 5.43 11.50
C GLU A 153 -8.47 5.52 10.00
N SER A 154 -8.31 4.39 9.30
CA SER A 154 -8.06 4.34 7.85
C SER A 154 -9.27 3.75 7.10
N PRO A 155 -10.33 4.55 6.81
CA PRO A 155 -11.59 4.06 6.24
C PRO A 155 -11.42 3.46 4.83
N ALA A 156 -10.38 3.87 4.09
CA ALA A 156 -10.14 3.48 2.70
C ALA A 156 -9.75 1.99 2.51
N LEU A 157 -9.25 1.31 3.56
CA LEU A 157 -8.82 -0.09 3.48
C LEU A 157 -9.88 -1.07 4.00
N CYS A 158 -10.86 -0.61 4.79
CA CYS A 158 -11.84 -1.48 5.47
C CYS A 158 -13.13 -1.74 4.66
N ARG A 159 -13.12 -1.57 3.32
CA ARG A 159 -14.30 -1.85 2.48
C ARG A 159 -14.24 -3.18 1.72
N LYS A 160 -13.76 -4.26 2.33
CA LYS A 160 -14.11 -5.65 1.94
C LYS A 160 -14.09 -6.60 3.14
N ARG A 161 -14.99 -6.42 4.11
CA ARG A 161 -15.54 -7.58 4.84
C ARG A 161 -16.58 -8.22 3.94
N THR A 162 -16.16 -9.04 2.98
CA THR A 162 -17.08 -9.98 2.34
C THR A 162 -17.44 -11.01 3.40
N LYS A 163 -18.62 -10.85 4.03
CA LYS A 163 -19.33 -11.97 4.63
C LYS A 163 -19.60 -12.95 3.49
N THR A 164 -18.81 -14.02 3.41
CA THR A 164 -19.19 -15.18 2.62
C THR A 164 -20.31 -15.90 3.37
N PRO A 165 -21.42 -16.27 2.70
CA PRO A 165 -22.60 -16.88 3.32
C PRO A 165 -22.30 -18.22 4.00
#